data_AF-A0A948ML09-F1
#
_entry.id   AF-A0A948ML09-F1
#
_cell.length_a   1.000
_cell.length_b   1.000
_cell.length_c   1.000
_cell.angle_alpha   90.00
_cell.angle_beta   90.00
_cell.angle_gamma   90.00
#
_symmetry.space_group_name_H-M   'P 1'
#
loop_
_entity.id
_entity.type
_entity.pdbx_description
1 polymer ?
#
loop_
_entity_poly.entity_id
_entity_poly.type
_entity_poly.pdbx_seq_one_letter_code
_entity_poly.pdbx_strand_id
1 'polypeptide(L)' 'PILPEVKMEPQIIVAPPTIHSRKPFDVHSYIDRAYPGSNCLELFAVPPLWTDGHPSPNHWEYLGFDVDGRDLRNSLRDYQ' A
#
# COMPACT_ATOMS: atom_id res chain seq x y z
N PRO A 1 37.46 -2.01 6.07
CA PRO A 1 36.04 -1.61 6.22
C PRO A 1 35.13 -2.76 5.80
N ILE A 2 34.37 -3.32 6.75
CA ILE A 2 33.32 -4.31 6.43
C ILE A 2 32.16 -3.49 5.86
N LEU A 3 31.85 -3.71 4.57
CA LEU A 3 30.65 -3.13 3.98
C LEU A 3 29.43 -3.79 4.63
N PRO A 4 28.41 -3.02 5.04
CA PRO A 4 27.18 -3.63 5.53
C PRO A 4 26.62 -4.54 4.44
N GLU A 5 26.25 -5.77 4.83
CA GLU A 5 25.52 -6.68 3.95
C GLU A 5 24.25 -5.97 3.50
N VAL A 6 24.21 -5.58 2.23
CA VAL A 6 23.00 -5.08 1.60
C VAL A 6 22.11 -6.30 1.42
N LYS A 7 21.19 -6.53 2.37
CA LYS A 7 20.07 -7.44 2.14
C LYS A 7 19.28 -6.91 0.96
N MET A 8 19.49 -7.52 -0.21
CA MET A 8 18.73 -7.21 -1.39
C MET A 8 17.33 -7.79 -1.23
N GLU A 9 16.37 -6.94 -0.89
CA GLU A 9 14.96 -7.30 -0.98
C GLU A 9 14.59 -7.65 -2.45
N PRO A 10 13.71 -8.64 -2.69
CA PRO A 10 13.33 -9.04 -4.03
C PRO A 10 12.72 -7.90 -4.84
N GLN A 11 13.35 -7.48 -5.94
CA GLN A 11 12.86 -6.37 -6.75
C GLN A 11 11.69 -6.74 -7.68
N ILE A 12 11.28 -8.01 -7.72
CA ILE A 12 10.26 -8.53 -8.62
C ILE A 12 9.14 -9.15 -7.79
N ILE A 13 7.91 -8.66 -8.00
CA ILE A 13 6.69 -9.24 -7.46
C ILE A 13 5.99 -10.02 -8.58
N VAL A 14 5.74 -11.30 -8.35
CA VAL A 14 4.96 -12.16 -9.25
C VAL A 14 3.59 -12.37 -8.62
N ALA A 15 2.55 -11.85 -9.25
CA ALA A 15 1.18 -11.96 -8.76
C ALA A 15 0.19 -12.18 -9.92
N PRO A 16 -0.91 -12.92 -9.70
CA PRO A 16 -1.97 -13.02 -10.70
C PRO A 16 -2.61 -11.64 -10.94
N PRO A 17 -3.09 -11.36 -12.16
CA PRO A 17 -3.90 -10.17 -12.40
C PRO A 17 -5.18 -10.26 -11.57
N THR A 18 -5.57 -9.14 -10.96
CA THR A 18 -6.80 -9.03 -10.18
C THR A 18 -7.84 -8.23 -11.00
N ILE A 19 -8.50 -7.24 -10.39
CA ILE A 19 -9.41 -6.32 -11.08
C ILE A 19 -8.65 -5.17 -11.74
N HIS A 20 -9.29 -4.47 -12.69
CA HIS A 20 -8.67 -3.37 -13.43
C HIS A 20 -7.99 -2.35 -12.50
N SER A 21 -6.75 -1.98 -12.84
CA SER A 21 -5.90 -1.01 -12.13
C SER A 21 -5.48 -1.37 -10.70
N ARG A 22 -5.90 -2.51 -10.14
CA ARG A 22 -5.51 -2.93 -8.79
C ARG A 22 -4.09 -3.49 -8.76
N LYS A 23 -3.26 -2.95 -7.87
CA LYS A 23 -1.88 -3.41 -7.66
C LYS A 23 -1.85 -4.69 -6.81
N PRO A 24 -0.81 -5.53 -6.94
CA PRO A 24 -0.61 -6.68 -6.07
C PRO A 24 -0.54 -6.27 -4.60
N PHE A 25 -1.19 -7.05 -3.73
CA PHE A 25 -1.23 -6.80 -2.28
C PHE A 25 0.16 -6.80 -1.63
N ASP A 26 1.09 -7.56 -2.17
CA ASP A 26 2.45 -7.69 -1.66
C ASP A 26 3.25 -6.39 -1.70
N VAL A 27 2.79 -5.37 -2.43
CA VAL A 27 3.55 -4.12 -2.60
C VAL A 27 3.67 -3.34 -1.29
N HIS A 28 2.60 -3.23 -0.48
CA HIS A 28 2.66 -2.53 0.82
C HIS A 28 3.55 -3.27 1.81
N SER A 29 3.37 -4.60 1.92
CA SER A 29 4.19 -5.45 2.79
C SER A 29 5.66 -5.45 2.41
N TYR A 30 5.95 -5.37 1.11
CA TYR A 30 7.32 -5.23 0.61
C TYR A 30 7.94 -3.89 1.04
N ILE A 31 7.20 -2.79 0.87
CA ILE A 31 7.65 -1.44 1.26
C ILE A 31 7.88 -1.38 2.78
N ASP A 32 6.98 -1.95 3.58
CA ASP A 32 7.10 -1.97 5.04
C ASP A 32 8.35 -2.74 5.51
N ARG A 33 8.72 -3.84 4.83
CA ARG A 33 9.96 -4.57 5.13
C ARG A 33 11.21 -3.81 4.70
N ALA A 34 11.17 -3.17 3.53
CA ALA A 34 12.28 -2.42 2.99
C ALA A 34 12.55 -1.11 3.78
N TYR A 35 11.49 -0.50 4.32
CA TYR A 35 11.54 0.81 4.99
C TYR A 35 10.78 0.79 6.33
N PRO A 36 11.20 -0.04 7.29
CA PRO A 36 10.46 -0.24 8.54
C PRO A 36 10.32 1.07 9.33
N GLY A 37 9.10 1.37 9.77
CA GLY A 37 8.76 2.55 10.57
C GLY A 37 8.67 3.86 9.79
N SER A 38 8.75 3.82 8.46
CA SER A 38 8.52 5.00 7.62
C SER A 38 7.03 5.31 7.53
N ASN A 39 6.68 6.59 7.51
CA ASN A 39 5.34 7.01 7.08
C ASN A 39 5.27 6.97 5.56
N CYS A 40 4.20 6.39 5.02
CA CYS A 40 4.02 6.20 3.58
C CYS A 40 2.81 6.99 3.08
N LEU A 41 2.92 7.55 1.87
CA LEU A 41 1.83 8.26 1.19
C LEU A 41 1.57 7.59 -0.15
N GLU A 42 0.37 7.04 -0.33
CA GLU A 42 -0.08 6.49 -1.61
C GLU A 42 -0.90 7.51 -2.39
N LEU A 43 -0.48 7.81 -3.62
CA LEU A 43 -1.18 8.72 -4.52
C LEU A 43 -2.03 7.93 -5.52
N PHE A 44 -3.18 8.50 -5.90
CA PHE A 44 -4.16 7.90 -6.80
C PHE A 44 -4.71 6.57 -6.27
N ALA A 45 -4.81 6.45 -4.94
CA ALA A 45 -5.39 5.29 -4.29
C ALA A 45 -6.86 5.12 -4.70
N VAL A 46 -7.35 3.88 -4.75
CA VAL A 46 -8.73 3.55 -5.15
C VAL A 46 -9.31 2.57 -4.13
N PRO A 47 -10.56 2.77 -3.65
CA PRO A 47 -11.19 1.84 -2.73
C PRO A 47 -11.68 0.55 -3.44
N PRO A 48 -11.93 -0.55 -2.69
CA PRO A 48 -11.71 -0.67 -1.27
C PRO A 48 -10.20 -0.75 -0.97
N LEU A 49 -9.73 0.06 -0.03
CA LEU A 49 -8.35 0.01 0.47
C LEU A 49 -8.15 -1.21 1.41
N TRP A 50 -9.25 -1.88 1.73
CA TRP A 50 -9.29 -3.20 2.34
C TRP A 50 -9.48 -4.25 1.27
N THR A 51 -8.53 -5.16 1.21
CA THR A 51 -8.70 -6.42 0.52
C THR A 51 -8.54 -7.51 1.56
N ASP A 52 -9.60 -8.29 1.74
CA ASP A 52 -9.59 -9.58 2.43
C ASP A 52 -9.44 -9.55 3.97
N GLY A 53 -9.84 -8.46 4.63
CA GLY A 53 -9.98 -8.40 6.10
C GLY A 53 -8.72 -8.01 6.86
N HIS A 54 -7.67 -7.58 6.17
CA HIS A 54 -6.50 -6.98 6.81
C HIS A 54 -6.63 -5.45 6.79
N PRO A 55 -6.60 -4.79 7.96
CA PRO A 55 -6.65 -3.34 8.01
C PRO A 55 -5.42 -2.77 7.30
N SER A 56 -5.64 -1.69 6.55
CA SER A 56 -4.54 -0.85 6.07
C SER A 56 -3.66 -0.45 7.27
N PRO A 57 -2.32 -0.52 7.17
CA PRO A 57 -1.46 -0.21 8.29
C PRO A 57 -1.59 1.28 8.67
N ASN A 58 -1.61 1.57 9.98
CA ASN A 58 -1.85 2.92 10.52
C ASN A 58 -0.82 3.99 10.09
N HIS A 59 0.30 3.61 9.47
CA HIS A 59 1.35 4.52 8.98
C HIS A 59 1.24 4.87 7.49
N TRP A 60 0.22 4.35 6.80
CA TRP A 60 -0.08 4.70 5.42
C TRP A 60 -1.17 5.77 5.36
N GLU A 61 -0.87 6.86 4.66
CA GLU A 61 -1.84 7.86 4.24
C GLU A 61 -2.19 7.66 2.76
N TYR A 62 -3.46 7.87 2.40
CA TYR A 62 -3.95 7.66 1.04
C TYR A 62 -4.55 8.94 0.48
N LEU A 63 -4.07 9.34 -0.70
CA LEU A 63 -4.63 10.42 -1.49
C LEU A 63 -5.23 9.83 -2.76
N GLY A 64 -6.54 9.95 -2.89
CA GLY A 64 -7.25 9.47 -4.06
C GLY A 64 -8.70 9.89 -4.01
N PHE A 65 -9.41 9.54 -5.07
CA PHE A 65 -10.84 9.72 -5.17
C PHE A 65 -11.48 8.36 -5.40
N ASP A 66 -12.62 8.12 -4.77
CA ASP A 66 -13.43 6.96 -5.14
C ASP A 66 -14.08 7.15 -6.51
N VAL A 67 -14.83 6.14 -6.95
CA VAL A 67 -15.56 6.15 -8.24
C VAL A 67 -16.58 7.29 -8.35
N ASP A 68 -17.00 7.85 -7.21
CA ASP A 68 -17.94 8.97 -7.11
C ASP A 68 -17.23 10.32 -6.98
N GLY A 69 -15.89 10.36 -7.09
CA GLY A 69 -15.10 11.58 -6.97
C GLY A 69 -14.96 12.08 -5.52
N ARG A 70 -15.28 11.26 -4.51
CA ARG A 70 -15.13 11.62 -3.09
C ARG A 70 -13.69 11.40 -2.63
N ASP A 71 -13.17 12.38 -1.89
CA ASP A 71 -11.82 12.34 -1.32
C ASP A 71 -11.67 11.19 -0.30
N LEU A 72 -10.69 10.31 -0.53
CA LEU A 72 -10.43 9.16 0.32
C LEU A 72 -9.89 9.50 1.70
N ARG A 73 -9.35 10.71 1.92
CA ARG A 73 -8.86 11.14 3.25
C ARG A 73 -9.97 11.17 4.30
N ASN A 74 -11.20 11.46 3.87
CA ASN A 74 -12.36 11.55 4.76
C ASN A 74 -13.14 10.24 4.83
N SER A 75 -13.21 9.48 3.73
CA SER A 75 -14.02 8.24 3.69
C SER A 75 -13.41 7.08 4.46
N LEU A 76 -12.09 7.05 4.65
CA LEU A 76 -11.40 6.00 5.42
C LEU A 76 -11.82 5.94 6.90
N ARG A 77 -12.33 7.04 7.46
CA ARG A 77 -12.85 7.08 8.85
C ARG A 77 -14.23 6.45 8.97
N ASP A 78 -15.02 6.44 7.89
CA ASP A 78 -16.38 5.90 7.88
C ASP A 78 -16.41 4.38 7.69
N TYR A 79 -15.28 3.80 7.29
CA TYR A 79 -15.15 2.36 7.13
C TYR A 79 -14.67 1.66 8.41
N GLN A 80 -13.93 2.33 9.31
CA GLN A 80 -13.46 1.81 10.61
C GLN A 80 -14.60 1.58 11.61
#